data_AF-A0A4S3LTC6-F1
#
_entry.id   AF-A0A4S3LTC6-F1
#
_cell.length_a   1.000
_cell.length_b   1.000
_cell.length_c   1.000
_cell.angle_alpha   90.00
_cell.angle_beta   90.00
_cell.angle_gamma   90.00
#
_symmetry.space_group_name_H-M   'P 1'
#
loop_
_entity.id
_entity.type
_entity.pdbx_description
1 polymer ?
#
loop_
_entity_poly.entity_id
_entity_poly.type
_entity_poly.pdbx_seq_one_letter_code
_entity_poly.pdbx_strand_id
1 'polypeptide(L)'
;MTKNEILTFARVHAMTGSELEQYAERGETERCDLSREVVRQLHLPEGWMCDIEYRSEFGGDAPVNVRLSPVAYPAVTVCLFSSSADVPFWRLCLPFDNGASVAWFYCSEQPEPEVIGSLLASVMACIAAGLTTPEQVAAAMRNAGGAV
;
A
#
# COMPACT_ATOMS: atom_id res chain seq x y z
N MET A 1 -24.44 -9.29 -21.19
CA MET A 1 -23.21 -9.09 -20.41
C MET A 1 -22.04 -9.05 -21.37
N THR A 2 -21.61 -7.84 -21.72
CA THR A 2 -20.59 -7.57 -22.73
C THR A 2 -19.20 -7.53 -22.09
N LYS A 3 -18.28 -8.35 -22.62
CA LYS A 3 -16.81 -8.31 -22.57
C LYS A 3 -16.14 -7.89 -21.25
N ASN A 4 -15.31 -8.78 -20.70
CA ASN A 4 -14.22 -8.47 -19.75
C ASN A 4 -13.48 -7.20 -20.20
N GLU A 5 -13.83 -6.07 -19.61
CA GLU A 5 -13.09 -4.83 -19.77
C GLU A 5 -11.88 -4.96 -18.83
N ILE A 6 -10.68 -5.09 -19.41
CA ILE A 6 -9.46 -5.19 -18.62
C ILE A 6 -9.32 -3.89 -17.81
N LEU A 7 -9.26 -4.01 -16.49
CA LEU A 7 -8.95 -2.89 -15.60
C LEU A 7 -7.51 -2.45 -15.88
N THR A 8 -7.32 -1.14 -16.09
CA THR A 8 -6.00 -0.55 -16.31
C THR A 8 -5.69 0.44 -15.21
N PHE A 9 -4.40 0.68 -14.93
CA PHE A 9 -4.02 1.64 -13.91
C PHE A 9 -4.53 3.06 -14.20
N ALA A 10 -4.56 3.47 -15.47
CA ALA A 10 -5.13 4.76 -15.85
C ALA A 10 -6.60 4.91 -15.41
N ARG A 11 -7.37 3.81 -15.39
CA ARG A 11 -8.73 3.82 -14.84
C ARG A 11 -8.72 3.89 -13.33
N VAL A 12 -7.91 3.07 -12.66
CA VAL A 12 -7.79 3.08 -11.18
C VAL A 12 -7.36 4.46 -10.67
N HIS A 13 -6.38 5.08 -11.31
CA HIS A 13 -5.86 6.40 -10.98
C HIS A 13 -6.91 7.52 -11.17
N ALA A 14 -7.87 7.33 -12.08
CA ALA A 14 -8.94 8.29 -12.32
C ALA A 14 -10.17 8.08 -11.42
N MET A 15 -10.26 6.95 -10.71
CA MET A 15 -11.39 6.65 -9.83
C MET A 15 -11.33 7.49 -8.55
N THR A 16 -12.49 8.00 -8.17
CA THR A 16 -12.75 8.52 -6.82
C THR A 16 -12.79 7.38 -5.79
N GLY A 17 -12.70 7.72 -4.50
CA GLY A 17 -12.82 6.74 -3.42
C GLY A 17 -14.12 5.93 -3.48
N SER A 18 -15.26 6.58 -3.77
CA SER A 18 -16.54 5.89 -3.94
C SER A 18 -16.58 4.98 -5.17
N GLU A 19 -15.92 5.35 -6.28
CA GLU A 19 -15.84 4.47 -7.46
C GLU A 19 -14.95 3.25 -7.21
N LEU A 20 -13.88 3.41 -6.43
CA LEU A 20 -13.05 2.30 -5.98
C LEU A 20 -13.85 1.32 -5.12
N GLU A 21 -14.63 1.83 -4.16
CA GLU A 21 -15.54 1.01 -3.34
C GLU A 21 -16.57 0.28 -4.20
N GLN A 22 -17.30 1.00 -5.05
CA GLN A 22 -18.30 0.39 -5.93
C GLN A 22 -17.71 -0.67 -6.86
N TYR A 23 -16.44 -0.55 -7.24
CA TYR A 23 -15.76 -1.59 -8.01
C TYR A 23 -15.41 -2.80 -7.13
N ALA A 24 -14.83 -2.58 -5.95
CA ALA A 24 -14.47 -3.64 -5.01
C ALA A 24 -15.71 -4.42 -4.49
N GLU A 25 -16.85 -3.75 -4.31
CA GLU A 25 -18.12 -4.35 -3.85
C GLU A 25 -18.76 -5.29 -4.87
N ARG A 26 -18.28 -5.32 -6.11
CA ARG A 26 -18.75 -6.29 -7.13
C ARG A 26 -18.37 -7.73 -6.78
N GLY A 27 -17.30 -7.90 -6.01
CA GLY A 27 -16.85 -9.20 -5.57
C GLY A 27 -15.35 -9.27 -5.30
N GLU A 28 -14.94 -10.41 -4.77
CA GLU A 28 -13.54 -10.71 -4.46
C GLU A 28 -12.62 -10.58 -5.69
N THR A 29 -13.08 -11.04 -6.86
CA THR A 29 -12.29 -10.97 -8.10
C THR A 29 -11.98 -9.53 -8.48
N GLU A 30 -12.98 -8.68 -8.51
CA GLU A 30 -12.86 -7.26 -8.84
C GLU A 30 -11.98 -6.54 -7.82
N ARG A 31 -12.16 -6.83 -6.54
CA ARG A 31 -11.27 -6.29 -5.50
C ARG A 31 -9.82 -6.70 -5.69
N CYS A 32 -9.58 -7.97 -6.03
CA CYS A 32 -8.25 -8.46 -6.31
C CYS A 32 -7.65 -7.77 -7.53
N ASP A 33 -8.44 -7.53 -8.57
CA ASP A 33 -7.97 -6.90 -9.79
C ASP A 33 -7.58 -5.44 -9.56
N LEU A 34 -8.32 -4.69 -8.72
CA LEU A 34 -7.89 -3.37 -8.24
C LEU A 34 -6.52 -3.43 -7.57
N SER A 35 -6.37 -4.31 -6.57
CA SER A 35 -5.13 -4.43 -5.81
C SER A 35 -3.95 -4.85 -6.71
N ARG A 36 -4.16 -5.81 -7.61
CA ARG A 36 -3.15 -6.27 -8.58
C ARG A 36 -2.73 -5.17 -9.53
N GLU A 37 -3.68 -4.33 -9.98
CA GLU A 37 -3.37 -3.23 -10.88
C GLU A 37 -2.46 -2.20 -10.21
N VAL A 38 -2.77 -1.82 -8.96
CA VAL A 38 -1.95 -0.90 -8.17
C VAL A 38 -0.56 -1.49 -7.93
N VAL A 39 -0.48 -2.72 -7.42
CA VAL A 39 0.79 -3.39 -7.09
C VAL A 39 1.70 -3.50 -8.31
N ARG A 40 1.13 -3.77 -9.50
CA ARG A 40 1.92 -3.87 -10.74
C ARG A 40 2.67 -2.59 -11.07
N GLN A 41 2.07 -1.42 -10.79
CA GLN A 41 2.70 -0.13 -11.05
C GLN A 41 3.77 0.26 -10.04
N LEU A 42 3.79 -0.37 -8.87
CA LEU A 42 4.82 -0.10 -7.87
C LEU A 42 6.19 -0.63 -8.28
N HIS A 43 6.26 -1.52 -9.27
CA HIS A 43 7.49 -2.16 -9.75
C HIS A 43 8.35 -2.64 -8.58
N LEU A 44 7.74 -3.41 -7.66
CA LEU A 44 8.36 -3.79 -6.39
C LEU A 44 9.77 -4.36 -6.62
N PRO A 45 10.78 -3.87 -5.87
CA PRO A 45 12.14 -4.41 -5.98
C PRO A 45 12.20 -5.91 -5.67
N GLU A 46 13.24 -6.57 -6.16
CA GLU A 46 13.52 -7.95 -5.76
C GLU A 46 13.63 -8.06 -4.22
N GLY A 47 13.11 -9.16 -3.67
CA GLY A 47 13.14 -9.40 -2.23
C GLY A 47 11.98 -8.77 -1.46
N TRP A 48 10.94 -8.29 -2.13
CA TRP A 48 9.66 -7.92 -1.51
C TRP A 48 8.60 -9.01 -1.69
N MET A 49 7.80 -9.21 -0.65
CA MET A 49 6.54 -9.95 -0.68
C MET A 49 5.38 -8.96 -0.69
N CYS A 50 4.27 -9.38 -1.29
CA CYS A 50 3.06 -8.59 -1.41
C CYS A 50 1.85 -9.46 -1.10
N ASP A 51 1.14 -9.12 -0.03
CA ASP A 51 -0.14 -9.73 0.32
C ASP A 51 -1.26 -8.73 0.07
N ILE A 52 -2.26 -9.13 -0.72
CA ILE A 52 -3.45 -8.32 -1.02
C ILE A 52 -4.62 -8.75 -0.15
N GLU A 53 -5.45 -7.80 0.28
CA GLU A 53 -6.72 -8.12 0.94
C GLU A 53 -7.75 -8.60 -0.09
N TYR A 54 -8.39 -9.73 0.18
CA TYR A 54 -9.39 -10.33 -0.70
C TYR A 54 -10.80 -9.96 -0.25
N ARG A 55 -11.02 -9.90 1.08
CA ARG A 55 -12.33 -9.64 1.71
C ARG A 55 -12.22 -8.74 2.93
N SER A 56 -11.54 -9.18 3.97
CA SER A 56 -11.43 -8.42 5.23
C SER A 56 -10.33 -8.98 6.11
N GLU A 57 -9.38 -9.72 5.53
CA GLU A 57 -8.28 -10.35 6.24
C GLU A 57 -7.43 -9.32 6.99
N PHE A 58 -7.44 -8.07 6.52
CA PHE A 58 -6.72 -6.93 7.07
C PHE A 58 -7.64 -5.86 7.67
N GLY A 59 -8.94 -6.13 7.79
CA GLY A 59 -9.94 -5.22 8.39
C GLY A 59 -10.99 -4.69 7.41
N GLY A 60 -10.74 -4.73 6.11
CA GLY A 60 -11.68 -4.20 5.10
C GLY A 60 -11.72 -2.67 5.02
N ASP A 61 -10.70 -1.98 5.55
CA ASP A 61 -10.71 -0.52 5.74
C ASP A 61 -10.66 0.30 4.43
N ALA A 62 -10.24 -0.29 3.32
CA ALA A 62 -10.14 0.37 2.03
C ALA A 62 -10.34 -0.61 0.86
N PRO A 63 -10.83 -0.13 -0.30
CA PRO A 63 -10.98 -0.96 -1.50
C PRO A 63 -9.71 -1.71 -1.89
N VAL A 64 -8.57 -1.00 -1.90
CA VAL A 64 -7.23 -1.58 -2.00
C VAL A 64 -6.56 -1.49 -0.65
N ASN A 65 -6.18 -2.65 -0.13
CA ASN A 65 -5.42 -2.80 1.12
C ASN A 65 -4.34 -3.85 0.89
N VAL A 66 -3.09 -3.40 0.86
CA VAL A 66 -1.94 -4.22 0.48
C VAL A 66 -0.86 -4.14 1.55
N ARG A 67 -0.32 -5.29 1.93
CA ARG A 67 0.83 -5.41 2.82
C ARG A 67 2.07 -5.74 2.01
N LEU A 68 3.09 -4.92 2.16
CA LEU A 68 4.36 -5.00 1.45
C LEU A 68 5.46 -5.24 2.48
N SER A 69 6.20 -6.33 2.35
CA SER A 69 7.21 -6.70 3.35
C SER A 69 8.50 -7.21 2.68
N PRO A 70 9.68 -6.77 3.11
CA PRO A 70 10.93 -7.40 2.70
C PRO A 70 10.95 -8.87 3.14
N VAL A 71 11.25 -9.80 2.23
CA VAL A 71 11.27 -11.26 2.46
C VAL A 71 12.11 -11.63 3.69
N ALA A 72 13.28 -10.99 3.84
CA ALA A 72 14.20 -11.26 4.94
C ALA A 72 13.76 -10.67 6.29
N TYR A 73 12.84 -9.70 6.28
CA TYR A 73 12.41 -8.94 7.46
C TYR A 73 10.89 -8.73 7.46
N PRO A 74 10.08 -9.79 7.56
CA PRO A 74 8.63 -9.71 7.45
C PRO A 74 7.97 -8.89 8.57
N ALA A 75 8.67 -8.67 9.69
CA ALA A 75 8.20 -7.75 10.73
C ALA A 75 8.08 -6.31 10.21
N VAL A 76 8.92 -5.88 9.27
CA VAL A 76 8.86 -4.57 8.63
C VAL A 76 7.84 -4.62 7.48
N THR A 77 6.57 -4.64 7.85
CA THR A 77 5.45 -4.65 6.89
C THR A 77 4.88 -3.25 6.72
N VAL A 78 4.98 -2.72 5.51
CA VAL A 78 4.37 -1.44 5.11
C VAL A 78 2.99 -1.71 4.54
N CYS A 79 1.99 -0.93 4.93
CA CYS A 79 0.61 -1.04 4.47
C CYS A 79 0.27 0.10 3.51
N LEU A 80 -0.25 -0.24 2.32
CA LEU A 80 -0.78 0.69 1.34
C LEU A 80 -2.31 0.59 1.29
N PHE A 81 -2.97 1.73 1.47
CA PHE A 81 -4.42 1.86 1.43
C PHE A 81 -4.82 2.81 0.29
N SER A 82 -5.84 2.46 -0.48
CA SER A 82 -6.47 3.43 -1.37
C SER A 82 -7.29 4.47 -0.62
N SER A 83 -7.71 5.50 -1.36
CA SER A 83 -8.88 6.27 -0.98
C SER A 83 -10.14 5.39 -0.95
N SER A 84 -11.15 5.89 -0.25
CA SER A 84 -12.47 5.30 -0.03
C SER A 84 -13.52 6.43 0.02
N ALA A 85 -14.81 6.14 0.17
CA ALA A 85 -15.83 7.18 0.27
C ALA A 85 -15.61 8.08 1.50
N ASP A 86 -15.15 7.49 2.60
CA ASP A 86 -14.94 8.20 3.87
C ASP A 86 -13.51 8.76 4.00
N VAL A 87 -12.53 8.19 3.31
CA VAL A 87 -11.12 8.61 3.37
C VAL A 87 -10.63 9.01 1.98
N PRO A 88 -10.47 10.30 1.68
CA PRO A 88 -10.19 10.77 0.31
C PRO A 88 -8.74 10.57 -0.14
N PHE A 89 -7.89 9.92 0.66
CA PHE A 89 -6.45 9.83 0.41
C PHE A 89 -5.95 8.38 0.29
N TRP A 90 -5.08 8.17 -0.67
CA TRP A 90 -4.14 7.06 -0.72
C TRP A 90 -3.07 7.25 0.34
N ARG A 91 -2.76 6.19 1.09
CA ARG A 91 -1.88 6.28 2.25
C ARG A 91 -0.91 5.11 2.32
N LEU A 92 0.34 5.38 2.67
CA LEU A 92 1.36 4.36 2.95
C LEU A 92 1.83 4.54 4.39
N CYS A 93 1.88 3.47 5.17
CA CYS A 93 2.35 3.55 6.55
C CYS A 93 3.08 2.29 7.02
N LEU A 94 3.87 2.44 8.07
CA LEU A 94 4.49 1.35 8.80
C LEU A 94 3.91 1.29 10.21
N PRO A 95 3.06 0.30 10.52
CA PRO A 95 2.67 0.00 11.89
C PRO A 95 3.88 -0.53 12.68
N PHE A 96 4.00 -0.15 13.96
CA PHE A 96 5.01 -0.63 14.90
C PHE A 96 4.42 -0.71 16.31
N ASP A 97 5.19 -1.19 17.29
CA ASP A 97 4.68 -1.40 18.65
C ASP A 97 3.41 -2.29 18.66
N ASN A 98 3.48 -3.41 17.93
CA ASN A 98 2.37 -4.33 17.69
C ASN A 98 1.10 -3.67 17.11
N GLY A 99 1.27 -2.59 16.34
CA GLY A 99 0.18 -1.84 15.72
C GLY A 99 -0.43 -0.76 16.61
N ALA A 100 0.08 -0.55 17.82
CA ALA A 100 -0.34 0.56 18.69
C ALA A 100 0.13 1.93 18.17
N SER A 101 1.18 1.94 17.34
CA SER A 101 1.73 3.14 16.73
C SER A 101 1.90 2.97 15.22
N VAL A 102 1.85 4.09 14.50
CA VAL A 102 1.95 4.13 13.03
C VAL A 102 2.88 5.26 12.62
N ALA A 103 3.75 5.01 11.64
CA ALA A 103 4.52 6.03 10.94
C ALA A 103 3.93 6.20 9.52
N TRP A 104 3.46 7.40 9.18
CA TRP A 104 2.85 7.65 7.86
C TRP A 104 3.92 8.15 6.89
N PHE A 105 4.12 7.42 5.80
CA PHE A 105 5.15 7.71 4.78
C PHE A 105 4.59 8.50 3.60
N TYR A 106 3.29 8.35 3.32
CA TYR A 106 2.65 8.92 2.14
C TYR A 106 1.18 9.22 2.43
N CYS A 107 0.69 10.34 1.89
CA CYS A 107 -0.71 10.72 1.88
C CYS A 107 -0.97 11.62 0.66
N SER A 108 -1.80 11.18 -0.28
CA SER A 108 -2.12 11.93 -1.51
C SER A 108 -3.52 11.55 -2.02
N GLU A 109 -4.18 12.45 -2.77
CA GLU A 109 -5.51 12.19 -3.34
C GLU A 109 -5.48 11.12 -4.45
N GLN A 110 -4.32 10.96 -5.10
CA GLN A 110 -4.09 9.99 -6.17
C GLN A 110 -2.87 9.12 -5.84
N PRO A 111 -2.79 7.89 -6.37
CA PRO A 111 -1.62 7.06 -6.17
C PRO A 111 -0.48 7.54 -7.09
N GLU A 112 0.69 7.81 -6.51
CA GLU A 112 1.91 8.19 -7.22
C GLU A 112 2.94 7.04 -7.11
N PRO A 113 2.96 6.07 -8.04
CA PRO A 113 3.75 4.85 -7.88
C PRO A 113 5.25 5.09 -7.75
N GLU A 114 5.78 6.13 -8.41
CA GLU A 114 7.20 6.49 -8.32
C GLU A 114 7.60 6.99 -6.92
N VAL A 115 6.73 7.77 -6.28
CA VAL A 115 6.93 8.28 -4.92
C VAL A 115 6.85 7.12 -3.92
N ILE A 116 5.83 6.27 -4.06
CA ILE A 116 5.68 5.06 -3.22
C ILE A 116 6.89 4.15 -3.38
N GLY A 117 7.33 3.87 -4.62
CA GLY A 117 8.53 3.07 -4.90
C GLY A 117 9.79 3.63 -4.25
N SER A 118 9.97 4.95 -4.29
CA SER A 118 11.11 5.63 -3.64
C SER A 118 11.09 5.49 -2.11
N LEU A 119 9.90 5.51 -1.50
CA LEU A 119 9.73 5.27 -0.06
C LEU A 119 10.05 3.81 0.31
N LEU A 120 9.60 2.84 -0.49
CA LEU A 120 9.96 1.42 -0.30
C LEU A 120 11.47 1.18 -0.45
N ALA A 121 12.12 1.86 -1.40
CA ALA A 121 13.58 1.82 -1.54
C ALA A 121 14.29 2.41 -0.30
N SER A 122 13.74 3.47 0.29
CA SER A 122 14.26 4.06 1.54
C SER A 122 14.12 3.11 2.74
N VAL A 123 13.03 2.33 2.80
CA VAL A 123 12.87 1.25 3.79
C VAL A 123 13.96 0.19 3.61
N MET A 124 14.24 -0.23 2.37
CA MET A 124 15.34 -1.18 2.10
C MET A 124 16.72 -0.61 2.47
N ALA A 125 16.94 0.68 2.25
CA ALA A 125 18.19 1.34 2.65
C ALA A 125 18.37 1.35 4.18
N CYS A 126 17.29 1.56 4.94
CA CYS A 126 17.32 1.43 6.40
C CYS A 126 17.72 0.01 6.83
N ILE A 127 17.11 -1.00 6.21
CA ILE A 127 17.42 -2.42 6.48
C ILE A 127 18.87 -2.75 6.14
N ALA A 128 19.37 -2.28 4.98
CA ALA A 128 20.75 -2.46 4.58
C ALA A 128 21.75 -1.79 5.55
N ALA A 129 21.33 -0.72 6.24
CA ALA A 129 22.08 -0.08 7.30
C ALA A 129 21.97 -0.78 8.68
N GLY A 130 21.26 -1.92 8.76
CA GLY A 130 21.10 -2.72 9.97
C GLY A 130 19.89 -2.35 10.83
N LEU A 131 18.97 -1.51 10.33
CA LEU A 131 17.72 -1.17 11.00
C LEU A 131 16.64 -2.19 10.61
N THR A 132 16.49 -3.23 11.41
CA THR A 132 15.72 -4.43 11.03
C THR A 132 14.39 -4.57 11.77
N THR A 133 14.07 -3.66 12.70
CA THR A 133 12.75 -3.62 13.35
C THR A 133 11.88 -2.46 12.82
N PRO A 134 10.55 -2.59 12.90
CA PRO A 134 9.63 -1.52 12.50
C PRO A 134 9.90 -0.19 13.22
N GLU A 135 10.22 -0.23 14.51
CA GLU A 135 10.51 0.96 15.33
C GLU A 135 11.76 1.69 14.84
N GLN A 136 12.82 0.92 14.51
CA GLN A 136 14.06 1.48 14.01
C GLN A 136 13.87 2.12 12.63
N VAL A 137 13.16 1.44 11.73
CA VAL A 137 12.83 1.97 10.41
C VAL A 137 11.93 3.20 10.51
N ALA A 138 10.88 3.15 11.33
CA ALA A 138 9.98 4.29 11.57
C ALA A 138 10.75 5.51 12.10
N ALA A 139 11.65 5.33 13.07
CA ALA A 139 12.48 6.40 13.61
C ALA A 139 13.42 7.00 12.55
N ALA A 140 14.06 6.15 11.75
CA ALA A 140 14.96 6.60 10.68
C ALA A 140 14.20 7.37 9.58
N MET A 141 13.06 6.86 9.14
CA MET A 141 12.21 7.52 8.14
C MET A 141 11.74 8.89 8.62
N ARG A 142 11.33 9.04 9.89
CA ARG A 142 10.97 10.34 10.48
C ARG A 142 12.13 11.32 10.50
N ASN A 143 13.32 10.88 10.92
CA ASN A 143 14.51 11.73 10.98
C ASN A 143 14.97 12.21 9.59
N ALA A 144 14.71 11.41 8.55
CA ALA A 144 14.97 11.78 7.16
C ALA A 144 13.87 12.66 6.54
N GLY A 145 12.81 12.99 7.27
CA GLY A 145 11.64 13.72 6.75
C GLY A 145 10.73 12.88 5.83
N GLY A 146 10.96 11.57 5.74
CA GLY A 146 10.18 10.63 4.94
C GLY A 146 8.98 10.04 5.69
N ALA A 147 8.72 10.49 6.92
CA ALA A 147 7.56 10.07 7.71
C ALA A 147 7.12 11.17 8.68
N VAL A 148 5.81 11.21 8.96
CA VAL A 148 5.21 11.96 10.08
C VAL A 148 4.70 11.02 11.16
#